data_AF-A0A850QJF6-F1
#
_entry.id   AF-A0A850QJF6-F1
#
_cell.length_a   1.000
_cell.length_b   1.000
_cell.length_c   1.000
_cell.angle_alpha   90.00
_cell.angle_beta   90.00
_cell.angle_gamma   90.00
#
_symmetry.space_group_name_H-M   'P 1'
#
loop_
_entity.id
_entity.type
_entity.pdbx_description
1 polymer ?
#
loop_
_entity_poly.entity_id
_entity_poly.type
_entity_poly.pdbx_seq_one_letter_code
_entity_poly.pdbx_strand_id
1 'polypeptide(L)'
;MMTYQSQNEATAFITQGSMYAVAEVFMPDVVGDYDDANTIPEWTWIEQNASYQHCSNGEDGVFEFILNLSNAFDAIPERLQPVFEQAKAKNLSYLIFHQGT
;
A
#
# COMPACT_ATOMS: atom_id res chain seq x y z
N MET A 1 45.41 -36.95 -14.49
CA MET A 1 43.99 -36.89 -14.07
C MET A 1 43.74 -35.51 -13.48
N MET A 2 43.03 -34.64 -14.21
CA MET A 2 42.54 -33.37 -13.69
C MET A 2 41.11 -33.60 -13.23
N THR A 3 40.85 -33.45 -11.93
CA THR A 3 39.51 -33.47 -11.35
C THR A 3 38.90 -32.07 -11.48
N TYR A 4 37.87 -31.94 -12.31
CA TYR A 4 36.99 -30.77 -12.32
C TYR A 4 36.11 -30.84 -11.06
N GLN A 5 36.26 -29.88 -10.16
CA GLN A 5 35.27 -29.67 -9.10
C GLN A 5 34.13 -28.81 -9.66
N SER A 6 32.96 -29.40 -9.83
CA SER A 6 31.72 -28.66 -10.08
C SER A 6 31.22 -28.10 -8.75
N GLN A 7 31.42 -26.81 -8.52
CA GLN A 7 30.65 -26.08 -7.51
C GLN A 7 29.63 -25.20 -8.23
N ASN A 8 28.47 -25.80 -8.53
CA ASN A 8 27.24 -25.03 -8.73
C ASN A 8 26.45 -25.12 -7.42
N GLU A 9 26.90 -24.38 -6.41
CA GLU A 9 25.99 -23.99 -5.34
C GLU A 9 25.06 -22.94 -5.94
N ALA A 10 23.79 -23.28 -6.12
CA ALA A 10 22.79 -22.33 -6.59
C ALA A 10 22.73 -21.19 -5.58
N THR A 11 23.28 -20.03 -5.93
CA THR A 11 23.19 -18.81 -5.12
C THR A 11 21.73 -18.56 -4.80
N ALA A 12 21.36 -18.68 -3.52
CA ALA A 12 20.04 -18.28 -3.08
C ALA A 12 19.94 -16.76 -3.21
N PHE A 13 19.22 -16.28 -4.23
CA PHE A 13 18.99 -14.84 -4.45
C PHE A 13 18.11 -14.21 -3.37
N ILE A 14 17.40 -15.04 -2.59
CA ILE A 14 16.52 -14.62 -1.51
C ILE A 14 16.87 -15.47 -0.28
N THR A 15 17.31 -14.81 0.79
CA THR A 15 17.79 -15.46 2.01
C THR A 15 16.72 -15.54 3.09
N GLN A 16 15.86 -14.52 3.19
CA GLN A 16 14.76 -14.46 4.14
C GLN A 16 13.71 -13.44 3.68
N GLY A 17 12.42 -13.82 3.71
CA GLY A 17 11.31 -12.89 3.55
C GLY A 17 10.79 -12.42 4.91
N SER A 18 10.68 -11.12 5.14
CA SER A 18 9.93 -10.58 6.27
C SER A 18 8.42 -10.75 6.03
N MET A 19 7.64 -11.09 7.07
CA MET A 19 6.19 -10.96 6.98
C MET A 19 5.86 -9.47 6.81
N TYR A 20 5.43 -9.09 5.60
CA TYR A 20 4.90 -7.76 5.35
C TYR A 20 3.54 -7.67 6.04
N ALA A 21 3.39 -6.74 6.98
CA ALA A 21 2.11 -6.47 7.61
C ALA A 21 1.34 -5.46 6.76
N VAL A 22 0.18 -5.88 6.26
CA VAL A 22 -0.73 -5.07 5.45
C VAL A 22 -1.97 -4.79 6.31
N ALA A 23 -2.47 -3.55 6.27
CA ALA A 23 -3.76 -3.22 6.86
C ALA A 23 -4.65 -2.49 5.86
N GLU A 24 -5.95 -2.64 6.07
CA GLU A 24 -6.99 -1.97 5.29
C GLU A 24 -7.47 -0.71 6.02
N VAL A 25 -7.85 0.29 5.23
CA VAL A 25 -8.36 1.58 5.67
C VAL A 25 -9.64 1.84 4.90
N PHE A 26 -10.76 1.74 5.61
CA PHE A 26 -12.06 2.12 5.09
C PHE A 26 -12.20 3.64 5.14
N MET A 27 -12.24 4.27 3.96
CA MET A 27 -12.17 5.73 3.86
C MET A 27 -13.34 6.47 4.52
N PRO A 28 -14.59 5.97 4.51
CA PRO A 28 -15.67 6.63 5.25
C PRO A 28 -15.42 6.76 6.76
N ASP A 29 -14.67 5.83 7.38
CA ASP A 29 -14.27 5.95 8.79
C ASP A 29 -13.26 7.09 9.04
N VAL A 30 -12.59 7.57 7.98
CA VAL A 30 -11.56 8.61 8.04
C VAL A 30 -12.10 9.97 7.65
N VAL A 31 -12.82 10.04 6.53
CA VAL A 31 -13.27 11.31 5.93
C VAL A 31 -14.76 11.60 6.13
N GLY A 32 -15.51 10.66 6.71
CA GLY A 32 -16.98 10.68 6.76
C GLY A 32 -17.60 10.10 5.50
N ASP A 33 -18.94 9.96 5.48
CA ASP A 33 -19.66 9.51 4.28
C ASP A 33 -19.56 10.55 3.15
N TYR A 34 -19.46 10.08 1.91
CA TYR A 34 -19.43 10.90 0.71
C TYR A 34 -20.05 10.16 -0.47
N ASP A 35 -20.61 10.93 -1.42
CA ASP A 35 -21.26 10.37 -2.62
C ASP A 35 -20.27 10.10 -3.76
N ASP A 36 -19.19 10.90 -3.86
CA ASP A 36 -18.21 10.83 -4.94
C ASP A 36 -16.77 10.98 -4.41
N ALA A 37 -15.99 9.91 -4.57
CA ALA A 37 -14.57 9.86 -4.19
C ALA A 37 -13.73 10.96 -4.86
N ASN A 38 -14.07 11.37 -6.08
CA ASN A 38 -13.33 12.40 -6.83
C ASN A 38 -13.41 13.78 -6.19
N THR A 39 -14.36 13.99 -5.26
CA THR A 39 -14.51 15.25 -4.52
C THR A 39 -13.69 15.31 -3.24
N ILE A 40 -13.07 14.20 -2.84
CA ILE A 40 -12.34 14.07 -1.57
C ILE A 40 -10.83 14.27 -1.82
N PRO A 41 -10.20 15.31 -1.23
CA PRO A 41 -8.80 15.61 -1.49
C PRO A 41 -7.85 14.52 -0.99
N GLU A 42 -8.23 13.76 0.05
CA GLU A 42 -7.48 12.61 0.52
C GLU A 42 -7.40 11.51 -0.53
N TRP A 43 -8.49 11.27 -1.29
CA TRP A 43 -8.46 10.29 -2.38
C TRP A 43 -7.49 10.69 -3.47
N THR A 44 -7.52 11.96 -3.89
CA THR A 44 -6.56 12.50 -4.86
C THR A 44 -5.11 12.33 -4.38
N TRP A 45 -4.86 12.62 -3.10
CA TRP A 45 -3.52 12.47 -2.53
C TRP A 45 -3.10 10.99 -2.46
N ILE A 46 -4.00 10.09 -2.06
CA ILE A 46 -3.75 8.64 -2.01
C ILE A 46 -3.40 8.12 -3.41
N GLU A 47 -4.20 8.45 -4.41
CA GLU A 47 -3.99 8.05 -5.81
C GLU A 47 -2.60 8.46 -6.30
N GLN A 48 -2.20 9.72 -6.08
CA GLN A 48 -0.90 10.24 -6.51
C GLN A 48 0.31 9.52 -5.87
N ASN A 49 0.13 8.98 -4.66
CA ASN A 49 1.20 8.34 -3.89
C ASN A 49 1.13 6.80 -3.93
N ALA A 50 0.07 6.24 -4.53
CA ALA A 50 -0.17 4.81 -4.54
C ALA A 50 0.87 4.05 -5.38
N SER A 51 1.35 2.95 -4.82
CA SER A 51 2.21 1.97 -5.50
C SER A 51 1.42 0.99 -6.39
N TYR A 52 0.11 0.88 -6.15
CA TYR A 52 -0.84 0.13 -6.96
C TYR A 52 -2.22 0.78 -6.89
N GLN A 53 -2.96 0.73 -7.99
CA GLN A 53 -4.28 1.33 -8.14
C GLN A 53 -5.23 0.36 -8.84
N HIS A 54 -6.45 0.27 -8.33
CA HIS A 54 -7.57 -0.44 -8.94
C HIS A 54 -8.77 0.50 -8.92
N CYS A 55 -9.02 1.15 -10.07
CA CYS A 55 -9.98 2.24 -10.19
C CYS A 55 -11.21 1.89 -11.04
N SER A 56 -11.38 0.63 -11.45
CA SER A 56 -12.52 0.17 -12.27
C SER A 56 -12.55 -1.36 -12.40
N ASN A 57 -13.73 -1.96 -12.29
CA ASN A 57 -13.96 -3.38 -12.62
C ASN A 57 -14.76 -3.60 -13.93
N GLY A 58 -15.02 -2.53 -14.70
CA GLY A 58 -15.97 -2.55 -15.82
C GLY A 58 -17.28 -1.79 -15.53
N GLU A 59 -17.51 -1.40 -14.28
CA GLU A 59 -18.48 -0.38 -13.85
C GLU A 59 -17.75 0.74 -13.08
N ASP A 60 -18.33 1.95 -13.05
CA ASP A 60 -17.85 3.05 -12.21
C ASP A 60 -18.02 2.66 -10.72
N GLY A 61 -17.00 2.83 -9.88
CA GLY A 61 -17.24 2.98 -8.43
C GLY A 61 -16.45 2.14 -7.43
N VAL A 62 -15.47 1.32 -7.82
CA VAL A 62 -14.56 0.69 -6.82
C VAL A 62 -13.17 1.29 -6.94
N PHE A 63 -12.76 1.98 -5.88
CA PHE A 63 -11.44 2.59 -5.72
C PHE A 63 -10.68 1.84 -4.61
N GLU A 64 -9.67 1.09 -5.01
CA GLU A 64 -8.71 0.48 -4.09
C GLU A 64 -7.29 0.94 -4.44
N PHE A 65 -6.59 1.45 -3.43
CA PHE A 65 -5.24 1.99 -3.60
C PHE A 65 -4.30 1.43 -2.55
N ILE A 66 -3.11 1.02 -2.97
CA ILE A 66 -2.09 0.47 -2.05
C ILE A 66 -0.91 1.42 -1.94
N LEU A 67 -0.62 1.87 -0.73
CA LEU A 67 0.53 2.68 -0.38
C LEU A 67 1.63 1.82 0.22
N ASN A 68 2.85 1.92 -0.30
CA ASN A 68 4.05 1.32 0.29
C ASN A 68 4.64 2.28 1.33
N LEU A 69 4.61 1.89 2.61
CA LEU A 69 5.03 2.74 3.72
C LEU A 69 6.54 2.95 3.83
N SER A 70 7.32 2.29 2.98
CA SER A 70 8.76 2.57 2.84
C SER A 70 9.04 3.82 2.01
N ASN A 71 8.04 4.36 1.30
CA ASN A 71 8.18 5.58 0.52
C ASN A 71 8.17 6.82 1.43
N ALA A 72 8.83 7.88 0.98
CA ALA A 72 8.65 9.20 1.57
C ALA A 72 7.34 9.81 1.07
N PHE A 73 6.57 10.37 1.99
CA PHE A 73 5.29 11.03 1.70
C PHE A 73 5.38 12.48 2.15
N ASP A 74 5.16 13.39 1.22
CA ASP A 74 5.11 14.82 1.49
C ASP A 74 3.66 15.29 1.63
N ALA A 75 3.45 16.25 2.53
CA ALA A 75 2.16 16.93 2.71
C ALA A 75 0.96 15.97 2.92
N ILE A 76 1.12 14.95 3.78
CA ILE A 76 0.02 14.03 4.16
C ILE A 76 -1.17 14.85 4.68
N PRO A 77 -2.37 14.71 4.08
CA PRO A 77 -3.59 15.38 4.55
C PRO A 77 -3.86 15.15 6.03
N GLU A 78 -4.35 16.17 6.73
CA GLU A 78 -4.55 16.14 8.19
C GLU A 78 -5.41 14.95 8.64
N ARG A 79 -6.49 14.64 7.91
CA ARG A 79 -7.38 13.50 8.22
C ARG A 79 -6.68 12.14 8.08
N LEU A 80 -5.62 12.04 7.27
CA LEU A 80 -4.85 10.81 7.10
C LEU A 80 -3.73 10.66 8.14
N GLN A 81 -3.28 11.72 8.80
CA GLN A 81 -2.16 11.65 9.75
C GLN A 81 -2.36 10.57 10.83
N PRO A 82 -3.54 10.42 11.48
CA PRO A 82 -3.75 9.37 12.47
C PRO A 82 -3.63 7.95 11.91
N VAL A 83 -3.94 7.75 10.62
CA VAL A 83 -3.79 6.47 9.95
C VAL A 83 -2.31 6.11 9.82
N PHE A 84 -1.48 7.06 9.37
CA PHE A 84 -0.04 6.87 9.21
C PHE A 84 0.68 6.70 10.55
N GLU A 85 0.27 7.43 11.59
CA GLU A 85 0.79 7.26 12.95
C GLU A 85 0.52 5.85 13.48
N GLN A 86 -0.70 5.34 13.31
CA GLN A 86 -1.06 3.97 13.69
C GLN A 86 -0.28 2.93 12.88
N ALA A 87 -0.12 3.15 11.57
CA ALA A 87 0.61 2.26 10.70
C ALA A 87 2.10 2.15 11.13
N LYS A 88 2.71 3.29 11.46
CA LYS A 88 4.07 3.35 12.00
C LYS A 88 4.19 2.64 13.34
N ALA A 89 3.24 2.88 14.26
CA ALA A 89 3.23 2.23 15.57
C ALA A 89 3.10 0.70 15.47
N LYS A 90 2.37 0.20 14.46
CA LYS A 90 2.20 -1.23 14.17
C LYS A 90 3.27 -1.81 13.26
N ASN A 91 4.25 -1.00 12.84
CA ASN A 91 5.32 -1.39 11.91
C ASN A 91 4.78 -2.03 10.61
N LEU A 92 3.72 -1.45 10.04
CA LEU A 92 3.11 -1.91 8.79
C LEU A 92 4.02 -1.59 7.60
N SER A 93 3.90 -2.41 6.56
CA SER A 93 4.62 -2.22 5.29
C SER A 93 3.73 -1.61 4.21
N TYR A 94 2.43 -1.90 4.25
CA TYR A 94 1.47 -1.41 3.26
C TYR A 94 0.14 -1.01 3.91
N LEU A 95 -0.52 -0.03 3.32
CA LEU A 95 -1.91 0.30 3.58
C LEU A 95 -2.73 0.14 2.31
N ILE A 96 -3.91 -0.48 2.44
CA ILE A 96 -4.91 -0.58 1.38
C ILE A 96 -6.05 0.38 1.74
N PHE A 97 -6.29 1.38 0.91
CA PHE A 97 -7.41 2.31 1.06
C PHE A 97 -8.55 1.89 0.16
N HIS A 98 -9.77 1.81 0.71
CA HIS A 98 -10.97 1.42 -0.02
C HIS A 98 -12.22 2.14 0.50
N GLN A 99 -13.28 2.16 -0.30
CA GLN A 99 -14.60 2.70 0.10
C GLN A 99 -15.68 1.64 0.27
N GLY A 100 -15.29 0.37 0.33
CA GLY A 100 -16.23 -0.75 0.31
C GLY A 100 -16.74 -1.04 -1.11
N THR A 101 -17.65 -2.01 -1.20
CA THR A 101 -18.32 -2.45 -2.43
C THR A 101 -19.79 -2.09 -2.39
#